data_AF-A0A935MVG0-F1
#
_entry.id   AF-A0A935MVG0-F1
#
_cell.length_a   1.000
_cell.length_b   1.000
_cell.length_c   1.000
_cell.angle_alpha   90.00
_cell.angle_beta   90.00
_cell.angle_gamma   90.00
#
_symmetry.space_group_name_H-M   'P 1'
#
loop_
_entity.id
_entity.type
_entity.pdbx_description
1 polymer ?
#
loop_
_entity_poly.entity_id
_entity_poly.type
_entity_poly.pdbx_seq_one_letter_code
_entity_poly.pdbx_strand_id
1 'polypeptide(L)'
;MAKYISNELANLIRDRAYTNGDLSRLERDESEALAIFVQQRQRIREVRQQRKVVLSRLGVLDAEITKQIPVDPDNIRPIRSTPKSGLKKGSIVSSIVQILVATPTAVPTPDIVQALVSKFGWAYGNDSEKDIARRKVVQPLRVLVKKGAVQRLHDTTKNDIGLWMWVGL
;
A
#
# COMPACT_ATOMS: atom_id res chain seq x y z
N MET A 1 66.16 -15.12 0.57
CA MET A 1 65.38 -15.39 -0.65
C MET A 1 63.91 -15.22 -0.33
N ALA A 2 63.24 -14.22 -0.90
CA ALA A 2 61.79 -14.10 -0.79
C ALA A 2 61.13 -15.23 -1.61
N LYS A 3 60.31 -16.06 -0.96
CA LYS A 3 59.45 -17.02 -1.67
C LYS A 3 58.35 -16.22 -2.37
N TYR A 4 58.44 -16.08 -3.69
CA TYR A 4 57.42 -15.42 -4.48
C TYR A 4 56.17 -16.30 -4.56
N ILE A 5 55.03 -15.74 -4.18
CA ILE A 5 53.71 -16.36 -4.33
C ILE A 5 53.35 -16.31 -5.83
N SER A 6 52.93 -17.44 -6.40
CA SER A 6 52.46 -17.46 -7.79
C SER A 6 51.18 -16.64 -7.94
N ASN A 7 50.94 -16.03 -9.10
CA ASN A 7 49.72 -15.23 -9.35
C ASN A 7 48.44 -16.05 -9.13
N GLU A 8 48.48 -17.34 -9.44
CA GLU A 8 47.37 -18.27 -9.21
C GLU A 8 47.08 -18.44 -7.71
N LEU A 9 48.11 -18.62 -6.89
CA LEU A 9 47.96 -18.71 -5.43
C LEU A 9 47.49 -17.38 -4.84
N ALA A 10 47.94 -16.24 -5.37
CA ALA A 10 47.48 -14.92 -4.95
C ALA A 10 45.98 -14.69 -5.24
N ASN A 11 45.49 -15.17 -6.38
CA ASN A 11 44.07 -15.10 -6.74
C ASN A 11 43.24 -16.01 -5.83
N LEU A 12 43.67 -17.25 -5.57
CA LEU A 12 42.98 -18.15 -4.65
C LEU A 12 42.88 -17.60 -3.22
N ILE A 13 43.94 -16.94 -2.73
CA ILE A 13 43.92 -16.28 -1.41
C ILE A 13 42.89 -15.14 -1.40
N ARG A 14 42.82 -14.36 -2.48
CA ARG A 14 41.87 -13.25 -2.61
C ARG A 14 40.43 -13.74 -2.66
N ASP A 15 40.15 -14.76 -3.47
CA ASP A 15 38.81 -15.34 -3.60
C ASP A 15 38.36 -15.98 -2.28
N ARG A 16 39.26 -16.67 -1.57
CA ARG A 16 38.99 -17.18 -0.23
C ARG A 16 38.65 -16.05 0.74
N ALA A 17 39.37 -14.93 0.70
CA ALA A 17 39.11 -13.79 1.56
C ALA A 17 37.75 -13.15 1.29
N TYR A 18 37.39 -12.98 0.01
CA TYR A 18 36.07 -12.47 -0.38
C TYR A 18 34.94 -13.42 0.04
N THR A 19 35.08 -14.71 -0.27
CA THR A 19 34.08 -15.73 0.08
C THR A 19 33.87 -15.81 1.59
N ASN A 20 34.94 -15.68 2.39
CA ASN A 20 34.84 -15.65 3.85
C ASN A 20 34.12 -14.40 4.37
N GLY A 21 34.33 -13.25 3.71
CA GLY A 21 33.59 -12.01 3.99
C GLY A 21 32.10 -12.13 3.67
N ASP A 22 31.76 -12.76 2.54
CA ASP A 22 30.38 -13.04 2.15
C ASP A 22 29.70 -14.00 3.12
N LEU A 23 30.39 -15.07 3.56
CA LEU A 23 29.88 -15.99 4.57
C LEU A 23 29.55 -15.26 5.88
N SER A 24 30.47 -14.45 6.40
CA SER A 24 30.24 -13.66 7.62
C SER A 24 29.08 -12.66 7.47
N ARG A 25 28.82 -12.17 6.26
CA ARG A 25 27.66 -11.32 5.98
C ARG A 25 26.37 -12.13 6.00
N LEU A 26 26.33 -13.28 5.32
CA LEU A 26 25.17 -14.15 5.27
C LEU A 26 24.78 -14.69 6.66
N GLU A 27 25.75 -15.05 7.50
CA GLU A 27 25.50 -15.49 8.88
C GLU A 27 24.85 -14.39 9.74
N ARG A 28 25.24 -13.12 9.53
CA ARG A 28 24.59 -11.97 10.20
C ARG A 28 23.17 -11.78 9.68
N ASP A 29 22.99 -11.76 8.36
CA ASP A 29 21.68 -11.58 7.72
C ASP A 29 20.71 -12.71 8.17
N GLU A 30 21.19 -13.95 8.28
CA GLU A 30 20.43 -15.08 8.82
C GLU A 30 20.05 -14.87 10.29
N SER A 31 21.00 -14.46 11.12
CA SER A 31 20.77 -14.19 12.54
C SER A 31 19.72 -13.08 12.76
N GLU A 32 19.79 -12.01 11.96
CA GLU A 32 18.81 -10.93 11.98
C GLU A 32 17.42 -11.39 11.52
N ALA A 33 17.35 -12.17 10.44
CA ALA A 33 16.10 -12.72 9.94
C ALA A 33 15.42 -13.63 10.97
N LEU A 34 16.20 -14.47 11.67
CA LEU A 34 15.70 -15.32 12.75
C LEU A 34 15.17 -14.50 13.93
N ALA A 35 15.86 -13.43 14.32
CA ALA A 35 15.39 -12.53 15.38
C ALA A 35 14.05 -11.88 15.03
N ILE A 36 13.90 -11.39 13.79
CA ILE A 36 12.64 -10.82 13.29
C ILE A 36 11.53 -11.89 13.31
N PHE A 37 11.82 -13.11 12.85
CA PHE A 37 10.84 -14.19 12.85
C PHE A 37 10.32 -14.51 14.26
N VAL A 38 11.22 -14.59 15.25
CA VAL A 38 10.85 -14.83 16.65
C VAL A 38 9.96 -13.70 17.19
N GLN A 39 10.29 -12.44 16.91
CA GLN A 39 9.46 -11.29 17.30
C GLN A 39 8.07 -11.34 16.66
N GLN A 40 7.98 -11.62 15.36
CA GLN A 40 6.69 -11.73 14.67
C GLN A 40 5.85 -12.89 15.22
N ARG A 41 6.47 -14.03 15.52
CA ARG A 41 5.80 -15.16 16.15
C ARG A 41 5.19 -14.79 17.50
N GLN A 42 5.91 -14.01 18.31
CA GLN A 42 5.43 -13.52 19.59
C GLN A 42 4.24 -12.56 19.42
N ARG A 43 4.33 -11.61 18.49
CA ARG A 43 3.23 -10.70 18.15
C ARG A 43 1.97 -11.45 17.74
N ILE A 44 2.09 -12.51 16.94
CA ILE A 44 0.94 -13.35 16.55
C ILE A 44 0.30 -14.01 17.78
N ARG A 45 1.08 -14.48 18.75
CA ARG A 45 0.55 -15.06 20.00
C ARG A 45 -0.24 -14.03 20.80
N GLU A 46 0.29 -12.81 20.94
CA GLU A 46 -0.38 -11.71 21.64
C GLU A 46 -1.72 -11.36 20.99
N VAL A 47 -1.73 -11.21 19.66
CA VAL A 47 -2.97 -10.95 18.90
C VAL A 47 -3.99 -12.07 19.09
N ARG A 48 -3.55 -13.33 19.08
CA ARG A 48 -4.45 -14.48 19.34
C ARG A 48 -5.04 -14.43 20.75
N GLN A 49 -4.26 -14.05 21.74
CA GLN A 49 -4.74 -13.92 23.11
C GLN A 49 -5.74 -12.78 23.25
N GLN A 50 -5.45 -11.62 22.68
CA GLN A 50 -6.38 -10.49 22.62
C GLN A 50 -7.69 -10.87 21.93
N ARG A 51 -7.62 -11.59 20.79
CA ARG A 51 -8.81 -12.10 20.10
C ARG A 51 -9.67 -12.98 20.99
N LYS A 52 -9.07 -13.90 21.76
CA LYS A 52 -9.82 -14.75 22.70
C LYS A 52 -10.57 -13.93 23.75
N VAL A 53 -9.92 -12.93 24.34
CA VAL A 53 -10.53 -12.04 25.35
C VAL A 53 -11.69 -11.23 24.76
N VAL A 54 -11.55 -10.72 23.54
CA VAL A 54 -12.63 -9.97 22.87
C VAL A 54 -13.80 -10.89 22.55
N LEU A 55 -13.54 -12.10 22.04
CA LEU A 55 -14.59 -13.09 21.76
C LEU A 55 -15.35 -13.51 23.01
N SER A 56 -14.65 -13.76 24.13
CA SER A 56 -15.33 -14.11 25.38
C SER A 56 -16.19 -12.95 25.88
N ARG A 57 -15.70 -11.71 25.76
CA ARG A 57 -16.48 -10.52 26.13
C ARG A 57 -17.70 -10.32 25.25
N LEU A 58 -17.59 -10.57 23.93
CA LEU A 58 -18.72 -10.54 23.02
C LEU A 58 -19.79 -11.56 23.43
N GLY A 59 -19.41 -12.81 23.70
CA GLY A 59 -20.38 -13.84 24.12
C GLY A 59 -21.12 -13.49 25.42
N VAL A 60 -20.46 -12.83 26.38
CA VAL A 60 -21.13 -12.31 27.59
C VAL A 60 -22.13 -11.22 27.23
N LEU A 61 -21.75 -10.27 26.38
CA LEU A 61 -22.64 -9.19 25.93
C LEU A 61 -23.84 -9.73 25.14
N ASP A 62 -23.63 -10.68 24.25
CA ASP A 62 -24.68 -11.30 23.43
C ASP A 62 -25.72 -12.02 24.31
N ALA A 63 -25.25 -12.72 25.36
CA ALA A 63 -26.13 -13.34 26.35
C ALA A 63 -26.93 -12.29 27.16
N GLU A 64 -26.31 -11.16 27.53
CA GLU A 64 -26.98 -10.07 28.24
C GLU A 64 -28.05 -9.40 27.35
N ILE A 65 -27.74 -9.17 26.08
CA ILE A 65 -28.64 -8.55 25.08
C ILE A 65 -29.86 -9.44 24.86
N THR A 66 -29.64 -10.74 24.61
CA THR A 66 -30.72 -11.70 24.34
C THR A 66 -31.68 -11.83 25.53
N LYS A 67 -31.20 -11.64 26.76
CA LYS A 67 -32.05 -11.61 27.97
C LYS A 67 -32.96 -10.38 28.03
N GLN A 68 -32.51 -9.24 27.50
CA GLN A 68 -33.22 -7.96 27.63
C GLN A 68 -34.15 -7.68 26.45
N ILE A 69 -33.76 -8.08 25.23
CA ILE A 69 -34.48 -7.78 24.00
C ILE A 69 -34.40 -9.00 23.08
N PRO A 70 -35.49 -9.38 22.38
CA PRO A 70 -35.48 -10.46 21.38
C PRO A 70 -34.84 -9.98 20.06
N VAL A 71 -33.60 -9.50 20.15
CA VAL A 71 -32.77 -9.11 19.01
C VAL A 71 -31.64 -10.10 18.90
N ASP A 72 -31.45 -10.66 17.71
CA ASP A 72 -30.28 -11.45 17.38
C ASP A 72 -29.03 -10.54 17.35
N PRO A 73 -28.04 -10.76 18.24
CA PRO A 73 -26.85 -9.93 18.35
C PRO A 73 -26.02 -9.83 17.06
N ASP A 74 -26.10 -10.84 16.17
CA ASP A 74 -25.39 -10.81 14.88
C ASP A 74 -25.92 -9.70 13.94
N ASN A 75 -27.14 -9.19 14.19
CA ASN A 75 -27.70 -8.07 13.44
C ASN A 75 -27.21 -6.70 13.95
N ILE A 76 -26.50 -6.65 15.08
CA ILE A 76 -25.96 -5.41 15.64
C ILE A 76 -24.69 -5.04 14.88
N ARG A 77 -24.76 -3.93 14.12
CA ARG A 77 -23.64 -3.49 13.31
C ARG A 77 -22.49 -2.92 14.17
N PRO A 78 -21.23 -3.26 13.86
CA PRO A 78 -20.08 -2.67 14.54
C PRO A 78 -20.01 -1.15 14.32
N ILE A 79 -19.81 -0.41 15.42
CA ILE A 79 -19.52 1.03 15.37
C ILE A 79 -18.07 1.20 14.86
N ARG A 80 -17.90 1.97 13.79
CA ARG A 80 -16.58 2.28 13.23
C ARG A 80 -16.10 3.61 13.82
N SER A 81 -14.82 3.69 14.22
CA SER A 81 -14.24 4.96 14.69
C SER A 81 -14.19 6.02 13.59
N THR A 82 -14.20 5.60 12.33
CA THR A 82 -14.24 6.50 11.18
C THR A 82 -15.55 6.31 10.42
N PRO A 83 -16.38 7.36 10.29
CA PRO A 83 -17.62 7.27 9.51
C PRO A 83 -17.31 7.04 8.03
N LYS A 84 -18.20 6.32 7.34
CA LYS A 84 -18.17 6.28 5.87
C LYS A 84 -18.44 7.70 5.37
N SER A 85 -17.44 8.38 4.79
CA SER A 85 -17.68 9.68 4.16
C SER A 85 -18.70 9.51 3.03
N GLY A 86 -19.76 10.32 3.02
CA GLY A 86 -20.90 10.24 2.11
C GLY A 86 -20.59 10.38 0.61
N LEU A 87 -19.36 10.76 0.24
CA LEU A 87 -18.85 10.56 -1.11
C LEU A 87 -18.12 9.21 -1.16
N LYS A 88 -18.65 8.25 -1.93
CA LYS A 88 -18.00 6.96 -2.17
C LYS A 88 -16.57 7.22 -2.67
N LYS A 89 -15.54 7.16 -1.82
CA LYS A 89 -14.12 7.18 -2.29
C LYS A 89 -13.88 6.12 -3.38
N GLY A 90 -14.65 5.03 -3.36
CA GLY A 90 -14.71 4.04 -4.42
C GLY A 90 -15.30 4.53 -5.75
N SER A 91 -16.22 5.50 -5.80
CA SER A 91 -16.78 6.01 -7.06
C SER A 91 -15.80 6.89 -7.82
N ILE A 92 -14.98 7.68 -7.13
CA ILE A 92 -13.91 8.48 -7.75
C ILE A 92 -12.86 7.54 -8.34
N VAL A 93 -12.35 6.59 -7.54
CA VAL A 93 -11.37 5.61 -8.01
C VAL A 93 -11.93 4.76 -9.15
N SER A 94 -13.16 4.26 -9.03
CA SER A 94 -13.83 3.51 -10.09
C SER A 94 -13.97 4.33 -11.37
N SER A 95 -14.31 5.62 -11.26
CA SER A 95 -14.41 6.49 -12.43
C SER A 95 -13.04 6.78 -13.07
N ILE A 96 -11.99 6.96 -12.26
CA ILE A 96 -10.61 7.09 -12.76
C ILE A 96 -10.21 5.83 -13.53
N VAL A 97 -10.47 4.64 -12.96
CA VAL A 97 -10.18 3.36 -13.61
C VAL A 97 -10.96 3.23 -14.92
N GLN A 98 -12.25 3.56 -14.93
CA GLN A 98 -13.06 3.56 -16.16
C GLN A 98 -12.45 4.44 -17.26
N ILE A 99 -12.01 5.66 -16.92
CA ILE A 99 -11.40 6.59 -17.88
C ILE A 99 -10.08 6.02 -18.43
N LEU A 100 -9.23 5.48 -17.56
CA LEU A 100 -7.92 4.96 -17.95
C LEU A 100 -8.02 3.62 -18.71
N VAL A 101 -9.00 2.77 -18.41
CA VAL A 101 -9.22 1.50 -19.13
C VAL A 101 -9.86 1.73 -20.50
N ALA A 102 -10.74 2.73 -20.62
CA ALA A 102 -11.38 3.07 -21.89
C ALA A 102 -10.39 3.67 -22.92
N THR A 103 -9.24 4.17 -22.45
CA THR A 103 -8.27 4.86 -23.30
C THR A 103 -6.98 4.05 -23.38
N PRO A 104 -6.61 3.48 -24.55
CA PRO A 104 -5.38 2.68 -24.67
C PRO A 104 -4.10 3.52 -24.63
N THR A 105 -4.21 4.86 -24.62
CA THR A 105 -3.09 5.81 -24.59
C THR A 105 -3.00 6.53 -23.25
N ALA A 106 -1.85 7.16 -22.99
CA ALA A 106 -1.66 7.98 -21.81
C ALA A 106 -2.67 9.13 -21.75
N VAL A 107 -3.32 9.29 -20.59
CA VAL A 107 -4.32 10.34 -20.33
C VAL A 107 -3.71 11.43 -19.46
N PRO A 108 -3.81 12.71 -19.85
CA PRO A 108 -3.28 13.82 -19.08
C PRO A 108 -4.22 14.17 -17.92
N THR A 109 -3.65 14.71 -16.84
CA THR A 109 -4.36 15.05 -15.60
C THR A 109 -5.52 16.02 -15.81
N PRO A 110 -5.39 17.09 -16.62
CA PRO A 110 -6.50 18.01 -16.88
C PRO A 110 -7.73 17.31 -17.44
N ASP A 111 -7.56 16.37 -18.37
CA ASP A 111 -8.67 15.65 -19.01
C ASP A 111 -9.39 14.75 -18.01
N ILE A 112 -8.64 14.04 -17.15
CA ILE A 112 -9.21 13.23 -16.07
C ILE A 112 -9.97 14.13 -15.10
N VAL A 113 -9.41 15.30 -14.75
CA VAL A 113 -10.06 16.26 -13.86
C VAL A 113 -11.36 16.77 -14.47
N GLN A 114 -11.34 17.19 -15.73
CA GLN A 114 -12.52 17.71 -16.42
C GLN A 114 -13.63 16.66 -16.52
N ALA A 115 -13.29 15.42 -16.90
CA ALA A 115 -14.25 14.32 -16.95
C ALA A 115 -14.92 14.06 -15.59
N LEU A 116 -14.15 14.14 -14.50
CA LEU A 116 -14.68 13.92 -13.14
C LEU A 116 -15.43 15.14 -12.59
N VAL A 117 -15.02 16.35 -12.94
CA VAL A 117 -15.74 17.59 -12.64
C VAL A 117 -17.14 17.54 -13.26
N SER A 118 -17.24 17.20 -14.55
CA SER A 118 -18.52 17.05 -15.24
C SER A 118 -19.36 15.91 -14.66
N LYS A 119 -18.75 14.76 -14.34
CA LYS A 119 -19.46 13.58 -13.81
C LYS A 119 -19.99 13.78 -12.40
N PHE A 120 -19.29 14.52 -11.55
CA PHE A 120 -19.63 14.70 -10.14
C PHE A 120 -20.15 16.10 -9.79
N GLY A 121 -20.30 16.99 -10.79
CA GLY A 121 -20.77 18.35 -10.58
C GLY A 121 -19.88 19.16 -9.64
N TRP A 122 -18.56 19.01 -9.74
CA TRP A 122 -17.63 19.77 -8.89
C TRP A 122 -17.54 21.23 -9.36
N ALA A 123 -17.36 22.15 -8.41
CA ALA A 123 -17.00 23.52 -8.72
C ALA A 123 -15.61 23.56 -9.39
N TYR A 124 -15.48 24.35 -10.46
CA TYR A 124 -14.27 24.43 -11.31
C TYR A 124 -14.12 25.81 -11.98
N GLY A 125 -14.66 26.87 -11.37
CA GLY A 125 -14.67 28.21 -11.95
C GLY A 125 -13.45 29.05 -11.58
N ASN A 126 -12.91 28.89 -10.38
CA ASN A 126 -11.75 29.65 -9.88
C ASN A 126 -10.51 28.76 -9.65
N ASP A 127 -9.34 29.37 -9.50
CA ASP A 127 -8.08 28.62 -9.40
C ASP A 127 -7.98 27.76 -8.14
N SER A 128 -8.62 28.19 -7.04
CA SER A 128 -8.71 27.39 -5.81
C SER A 128 -9.52 26.10 -6.03
N GLU A 129 -10.66 26.19 -6.70
CA GLU A 129 -11.50 25.06 -7.06
C GLU A 129 -10.80 24.11 -8.04
N LYS A 130 -10.07 24.65 -9.03
CA LYS A 130 -9.25 23.85 -9.95
C LYS A 130 -8.18 23.06 -9.19
N ASP A 131 -7.53 23.68 -8.23
CA ASP A 131 -6.53 23.05 -7.38
C ASP A 131 -7.12 21.94 -6.51
N ILE A 132 -8.30 22.18 -5.91
CA ILE A 132 -9.02 21.19 -5.11
C ILE A 132 -9.42 19.99 -5.98
N ALA A 133 -9.99 20.23 -7.16
CA ALA A 133 -10.36 19.18 -8.11
C ALA A 133 -9.14 18.37 -8.56
N ARG A 134 -8.03 19.05 -8.89
CA ARG A 134 -6.76 18.39 -9.24
C ARG A 134 -6.25 17.50 -8.10
N ARG A 135 -6.23 17.98 -6.86
CA ARG A 135 -5.79 17.17 -5.70
C ARG A 135 -6.65 15.93 -5.49
N LYS A 136 -7.98 16.06 -5.65
CA LYS A 136 -8.93 14.93 -5.54
C LYS A 136 -8.67 13.82 -6.57
N VAL A 137 -8.07 14.15 -7.72
CA VAL A 137 -7.73 13.19 -8.79
C VAL A 137 -6.31 12.64 -8.66
N VAL A 138 -5.33 13.51 -8.40
CA VAL A 138 -3.91 13.14 -8.34
C VAL A 138 -3.62 12.21 -7.15
N GLN A 139 -4.26 12.44 -6.00
CA GLN A 139 -3.99 11.61 -4.81
C GLN A 139 -4.39 10.13 -5.04
N PRO A 140 -5.59 9.80 -5.55
CA PRO A 140 -5.93 8.44 -5.99
C PRO A 140 -4.97 7.86 -7.03
N LEU A 141 -4.59 8.62 -8.07
CA LEU A 141 -3.68 8.15 -9.12
C LEU A 141 -2.32 7.73 -8.54
N ARG A 142 -1.76 8.51 -7.60
CA ARG A 142 -0.53 8.15 -6.90
C ARG A 142 -0.67 6.85 -6.10
N VAL A 143 -1.84 6.60 -5.51
CA VAL A 143 -2.12 5.34 -4.80
C VAL A 143 -2.19 4.17 -5.78
N LEU A 144 -2.79 4.35 -6.95
CA LEU A 144 -2.85 3.32 -7.99
C LEU A 144 -1.45 2.99 -8.57
N VAL A 145 -0.59 3.99 -8.74
CA VAL A 145 0.82 3.77 -9.13
C VAL A 145 1.55 2.92 -8.10
N LYS A 146 1.40 3.20 -6.80
CA LYS A 146 2.02 2.39 -5.73
C LYS A 146 1.55 0.93 -5.74
N LYS A 147 0.39 0.65 -6.33
CA LYS A 147 -0.17 -0.70 -6.47
C LYS A 147 0.19 -1.38 -7.77
N GLY A 148 0.94 -0.73 -8.67
CA GLY A 148 1.29 -1.26 -9.99
C GLY A 148 0.19 -1.13 -11.05
N ALA A 149 -1.01 -0.67 -10.68
CA ALA A 149 -2.17 -0.63 -11.58
C ALA A 149 -2.09 0.43 -12.70
N VAL A 150 -1.33 1.50 -12.44
CA VAL A 150 -1.20 2.67 -13.31
C VAL A 150 0.27 3.02 -13.45
N GLN A 151 0.72 3.31 -14.66
CA GLN A 151 2.05 3.86 -14.94
C GLN A 151 2.00 5.37 -15.07
N ARG A 152 2.99 6.03 -14.48
CA ARG A 152 3.21 7.46 -14.57
C ARG A 152 4.24 7.71 -15.67
N LEU A 153 3.87 8.42 -16.73
CA LEU A 153 4.70 8.60 -17.93
C LEU A 153 5.30 10.01 -18.08
N HIS A 154 5.07 10.89 -17.11
CA HIS A 154 5.62 12.25 -17.10
C HIS A 154 6.76 12.38 -16.10
N ASP A 155 7.71 13.26 -16.40
CA ASP A 155 8.82 13.58 -15.52
C ASP A 155 8.34 14.46 -14.36
N THR A 156 8.53 13.96 -13.15
CA THR A 156 8.21 14.68 -11.91
C THR A 156 9.10 15.88 -11.64
N THR A 157 10.30 15.89 -12.20
CA THR A 157 11.32 16.90 -11.92
C THR A 157 11.13 18.17 -12.75
N LYS A 158 10.44 18.05 -13.89
CA LYS A 158 10.21 19.14 -14.85
C LYS A 158 8.86 19.84 -14.71
N ASN A 159 8.08 19.47 -13.70
CA ASN A 159 6.72 20.00 -13.49
C ASN A 159 5.80 19.78 -14.70
N ASP A 160 6.05 18.71 -15.47
CA ASP A 160 5.33 18.39 -16.70
C ASP A 160 3.86 18.02 -16.43
N ILE A 161 3.02 18.18 -17.46
CA ILE A 161 1.61 17.79 -17.45
C ILE A 161 1.52 16.31 -17.05
N GLY A 162 0.72 16.02 -16.03
CA GLY A 162 0.70 14.68 -15.47
C GLY A 162 0.07 13.66 -16.41
N LEU A 163 0.88 12.83 -17.07
CA LEU A 163 0.46 11.73 -17.95
C LEU A 163 0.36 10.40 -17.18
N TRP A 164 -0.75 9.69 -17.37
CA TRP A 164 -1.10 8.44 -16.67
C TRP A 164 -1.60 7.39 -17.65
N MET A 165 -1.16 6.14 -17.50
CA MET A 165 -1.58 5.02 -18.37
C MET A 165 -2.01 3.83 -17.53
N TRP A 166 -3.06 3.14 -17.94
CA TRP A 166 -3.47 1.89 -17.31
C TRP A 166 -2.52 0.76 -17.69
N VAL A 167 -2.09 -0.05 -16.71
CA VAL A 167 -1.22 -1.22 -16.95
C VAL A 167 -1.90 -2.53 -16.53
N GLY A 168 -2.91 -2.46 -15.67
CA GLY A 168 -3.57 -3.64 -15.11
C GLY A 168 -3.02 -4.01 -13.73
N LEU A 169 -3.78 -4.83 -13.01
CA LEU A 169 -3.34 -5.49 -11.77
C LEU A 169 -2.92 -6.92 -12.07
#